data_AF-A0A934PQM5-F1
#
_entry.id   AF-A0A934PQM5-F1
#
_cell.length_a   1.000
_cell.length_b   1.000
_cell.length_c   1.000
_cell.angle_alpha   90.00
_cell.angle_beta   90.00
_cell.angle_gamma   90.00
#
_symmetry.space_group_name_H-M   'P 1'
#
loop_
_entity.id
_entity.type
_entity.pdbx_description
1 polymer ?
#
loop_
_entity_poly.entity_id
_entity_poly.type
_entity_poly.pdbx_seq_one_letter_code
_entity_poly.pdbx_strand_id
1 'polypeptide(L)'
;MNEIIQKLEDIVNQLEDSISSENNMSIDILIDTKNKLSLYIQKFFNSKAEYTKTLTNINSKPTSRNGFHTSVTEFKSLASTLIQDLQLSMNDFSLITEKEKNELINNARKEIENEKKKIDSEANEIRKLRIELQNERENLINEEKKFDEFKTKLEIADKQLDFQFEAESNKKAATIWAIITGILISCLLIFLFCSLDSNNNLSDIALNIKKQMSEKGKNIDDITVKTIYFSYYKFLITKIFLYSIFIYAIIFCVKNYNAQMHNKIINMHKGNALKSTLSLLNTAKSDDGNDKLLVQATQAIFSHQQTGYNGKESEPPSPNLVTNVIDAATKKI
;
A
#
# COMPACT_ATOMS: atom_id res chain seq x y z
N MET A 1 31.69 52.03 42.17
CA MET A 1 31.16 52.93 43.22
C MET A 1 31.69 52.53 44.60
N ASN A 2 31.57 51.25 45.00
CA ASN A 2 32.18 50.70 46.23
C ASN A 2 33.68 51.03 46.39
N GLU A 3 34.48 50.88 45.34
CA GLU A 3 35.92 51.20 45.39
C GLU A 3 36.21 52.68 45.69
N ILE A 4 35.29 53.59 45.34
CA ILE A 4 35.43 55.03 45.58
C ILE A 4 35.03 55.37 47.01
N ILE A 5 33.94 54.76 47.49
CA ILE A 5 33.51 54.85 48.89
C ILE A 5 34.66 54.38 49.80
N GLN A 6 35.25 53.21 49.52
CA GLN A 6 36.41 52.69 50.24
C GLN A 6 37.57 53.70 50.29
N LYS A 7 37.91 54.32 49.14
CA LYS A 7 38.99 55.32 49.07
C LYS A 7 38.68 56.62 49.81
N LEU A 8 37.40 57.01 49.94
CA LEU A 8 36.98 58.15 50.75
C LEU A 8 36.98 57.82 52.24
N GLU A 9 36.57 56.60 52.61
CA GLU A 9 36.68 56.07 53.98
C GLU A 9 38.15 56.02 54.43
N ASP A 10 39.06 55.59 53.55
CA ASP A 10 40.50 55.62 53.82
C ASP A 10 41.02 57.04 54.09
N ILE A 11 40.51 58.06 53.39
CA ILE A 11 40.85 59.47 53.63
C ILE A 11 40.33 59.93 54.99
N VAL A 12 39.09 59.55 55.36
CA VAL A 12 38.52 59.87 56.66
C VAL A 12 39.34 59.25 57.80
N ASN A 13 39.72 57.98 57.65
CA ASN A 13 40.54 57.26 58.63
C ASN A 13 41.94 57.90 58.77
N GLN A 14 42.59 58.24 57.65
CA GLN A 14 43.89 58.94 57.66
C GLN A 14 43.82 60.29 58.38
N LEU A 15 42.72 61.03 58.21
CA LEU A 15 42.49 62.29 58.91
C LEU A 15 42.28 62.09 60.42
N GLU A 16 41.59 61.02 60.82
CA GLU A 16 41.30 60.68 62.22
C GLU A 16 42.56 60.23 62.98
N ASP A 17 43.41 59.44 62.31
CA ASP A 17 44.73 59.06 62.84
C ASP A 17 45.62 60.28 63.06
N SER A 18 45.55 61.29 62.17
CA SER A 18 46.34 62.52 62.28
C SER A 18 45.94 63.42 63.45
N ILE A 19 44.69 63.34 63.91
CA ILE A 19 44.22 64.04 65.13
C ILE A 19 44.73 63.32 66.39
N SER A 20 44.79 61.99 66.35
CA SER A 20 45.12 61.15 67.49
C SER A 20 46.62 61.15 67.83
N SER A 21 47.49 61.43 66.85
CA SER A 21 48.93 61.59 67.09
C SER A 21 49.24 62.98 67.65
N GLU A 22 49.30 63.12 68.98
CA GLU A 22 49.49 64.41 69.67
C GLU A 22 50.76 65.21 69.30
N ASN A 23 51.73 64.62 68.59
CA ASN A 23 53.08 65.16 68.44
C ASN A 23 53.49 65.63 67.03
N ASN A 24 52.64 65.61 66.01
CA ASN A 24 53.02 66.16 64.69
C ASN A 24 51.84 66.66 63.86
N MET A 25 51.65 67.98 63.80
CA MET A 25 50.75 68.62 62.82
C MET A 25 51.39 68.55 61.42
N SER A 26 51.14 67.47 60.69
CA SER A 26 51.59 67.36 59.30
C SER A 26 50.63 68.10 58.37
N ILE A 27 50.99 69.33 58.02
CA ILE A 27 50.28 70.16 57.02
C ILE A 27 50.21 69.44 55.66
N ASP A 28 51.19 68.59 55.35
CA ASP A 28 51.23 67.82 54.11
C ASP A 28 50.04 66.88 53.95
N ILE A 29 49.53 66.31 55.05
CA ILE A 29 48.34 65.45 55.04
C ILE A 29 47.11 66.27 54.59
N LEU A 30 46.93 67.50 55.08
CA LEU A 30 45.81 68.36 54.68
C LEU A 30 45.87 68.76 53.21
N ILE A 31 47.06 69.02 52.68
CA ILE A 31 47.27 69.37 51.28
C ILE A 31 46.97 68.17 50.38
N ASP A 32 47.48 66.99 50.73
CA ASP A 32 47.23 65.75 50.00
C ASP A 32 45.74 65.36 50.03
N THR A 33 45.09 65.43 51.20
CA THR A 33 43.65 65.24 51.35
C THR A 33 42.85 66.20 50.48
N LYS A 34 43.21 67.49 50.47
CA LYS A 34 42.54 68.48 49.62
C LYS A 34 42.65 68.14 48.13
N ASN A 35 43.83 67.72 47.69
CA ASN A 35 44.07 67.34 46.30
C ASN A 35 43.30 66.07 45.91
N LYS A 36 43.31 65.04 46.77
CA LYS A 36 42.56 63.79 46.56
C LYS A 36 41.04 64.03 46.52
N LEU A 37 40.51 64.81 47.46
CA LEU A 37 39.10 65.18 47.47
C LEU A 37 38.72 66.03 46.25
N SER A 38 39.58 66.97 45.84
CA SER A 38 39.36 67.76 44.61
C SER A 38 39.24 66.86 43.39
N LEU A 39 40.15 65.88 43.25
CA LEU A 39 40.14 64.93 42.15
C LEU A 39 38.88 64.04 42.16
N TYR A 40 38.45 63.56 43.34
CA TYR A 40 37.23 62.76 43.44
C TYR A 40 35.97 63.57 43.20
N ILE A 41 35.88 64.80 43.70
CA ILE A 41 34.76 65.71 43.42
C ILE A 41 34.66 66.00 41.93
N GLN A 42 35.80 66.29 41.26
CA GLN A 42 35.82 66.55 39.82
C GLN A 42 35.40 65.31 39.03
N LYS A 43 35.95 64.14 39.38
CA LYS A 43 35.77 62.91 38.60
C LYS A 43 34.39 62.27 38.77
N PHE A 44 33.81 62.33 39.97
CA PHE A 44 32.60 61.55 40.29
C PHE A 44 31.37 62.40 40.57
N PHE A 45 31.55 63.69 40.83
CA PHE A 45 30.44 64.60 41.12
C PHE A 45 30.33 65.71 40.08
N ASN A 46 30.98 65.56 38.91
CA ASN A 46 30.99 66.53 37.81
C ASN A 46 31.24 67.97 38.28
N SER A 47 32.12 68.15 39.27
CA SER A 47 32.41 69.46 39.86
C SER A 47 31.18 70.19 40.43
N LYS A 48 30.24 69.45 41.05
CA LYS A 48 29.07 70.04 41.73
C LYS A 48 29.52 71.24 42.56
N ALA A 49 29.00 72.42 42.20
CA ALA A 49 29.50 73.72 42.66
C ALA A 49 29.53 73.85 44.19
N GLU A 50 28.67 73.10 44.87
CA GLU A 50 28.57 73.05 46.32
C GLU A 50 29.80 72.39 46.98
N TYR A 51 30.24 71.20 46.53
CA TYR A 51 31.39 70.52 47.11
C TYR A 51 32.72 71.22 46.77
N THR A 52 32.83 71.76 45.55
CA THR A 52 34.02 72.51 45.15
C THR A 52 34.16 73.79 45.97
N LYS A 53 33.05 74.52 46.19
CA LYS A 53 33.01 75.70 47.06
C LYS A 53 33.36 75.36 48.51
N THR A 54 32.78 74.31 49.06
CA THR A 54 33.10 73.85 50.43
C THR A 54 34.58 73.48 50.54
N LEU A 55 35.13 72.71 49.59
CA LEU A 55 36.55 72.33 49.57
C LEU A 55 37.50 73.53 49.46
N THR A 56 37.14 74.56 48.68
CA THR A 56 37.97 75.76 48.54
C THR A 56 38.02 76.58 49.82
N ASN A 57 36.94 76.57 50.62
CA ASN A 57 36.83 77.33 51.86
C ASN A 57 37.62 76.69 53.02
N ILE A 58 37.94 75.40 52.94
CA ILE A 58 38.71 74.70 53.98
C ILE A 58 40.17 75.18 53.95
N ASN A 59 40.65 75.64 55.10
CA ASN A 59 42.02 76.14 55.25
C ASN A 59 43.04 74.98 55.22
N SER A 60 43.72 74.81 54.10
CA SER A 60 44.75 73.77 53.94
C SER A 60 46.10 74.12 54.56
N LYS A 61 46.28 75.33 55.10
CA LYS A 61 47.53 75.79 55.75
C LYS A 61 47.24 76.51 57.07
N PRO A 62 46.70 75.80 58.07
CA PRO A 62 46.38 76.40 59.35
C PRO A 62 47.66 76.83 60.07
N THR A 63 47.65 78.05 60.61
CA THR A 63 48.78 78.62 61.38
C THR A 63 48.68 78.31 62.88
N SER A 64 47.58 77.70 63.32
CA SER A 64 47.33 77.35 64.71
C SER A 64 46.80 75.92 64.83
N ARG A 65 47.05 75.29 65.99
CA ARG A 65 46.55 73.94 66.31
C ARG A 65 45.02 73.84 66.24
N ASN A 66 44.33 74.86 66.75
CA ASN A 66 42.88 74.93 66.64
C ASN A 66 42.44 75.03 65.17
N GLY A 67 43.15 75.81 64.35
CA GLY A 67 42.91 75.86 62.91
C GLY A 67 43.11 74.50 62.23
N PHE A 68 44.11 73.72 62.64
CA PHE A 68 44.33 72.37 62.12
C PHE A 68 43.18 71.42 62.46
N HIS A 69 42.76 71.37 63.72
CA HIS A 69 41.61 70.54 64.12
C HIS A 69 40.32 70.96 63.40
N THR A 70 40.07 72.25 63.23
CA THR A 70 38.93 72.75 62.46
C THR A 70 38.99 72.27 61.01
N SER A 71 40.14 72.41 60.33
CA SER A 71 40.28 71.99 58.94
C SER A 71 40.17 70.48 58.76
N VAL A 72 40.72 69.67 59.67
CA VAL A 72 40.52 68.21 59.63
C VAL A 72 39.04 67.86 59.80
N THR A 73 38.34 68.53 60.72
CA THR A 73 36.91 68.30 60.97
C THR A 73 36.08 68.66 59.74
N GLU A 74 36.39 69.77 59.08
CA GLU A 74 35.72 70.20 57.84
C GLU A 74 36.00 69.24 56.68
N PHE A 75 37.24 68.76 56.50
CA PHE A 75 37.56 67.74 55.50
C PHE A 75 36.85 66.42 55.77
N LYS A 76 36.79 65.97 57.02
CA LYS A 76 36.06 64.76 57.43
C LYS A 76 34.56 64.91 57.15
N SER A 77 33.97 66.05 57.52
CA SER A 77 32.57 66.34 57.22
C SER A 77 32.27 66.28 55.72
N LEU A 78 33.12 66.92 54.90
CA LEU A 78 32.96 66.91 53.45
C LEU A 78 33.08 65.49 52.87
N ALA A 79 34.09 64.72 53.30
CA ALA A 79 34.28 63.34 52.85
C ALA A 79 33.09 62.44 53.23
N SER A 80 32.56 62.57 54.45
CA SER A 80 31.36 61.84 54.90
C SER A 80 30.12 62.19 54.07
N THR A 81 29.92 63.46 53.73
CA THR A 81 28.82 63.88 52.84
C THR A 81 28.96 63.26 51.44
N LEU A 82 30.16 63.24 50.87
CA LEU A 82 30.42 62.61 49.57
C LEU A 82 30.16 61.09 49.61
N ILE A 83 30.55 60.41 50.70
CA ILE A 83 30.28 58.98 50.90
C ILE A 83 28.76 58.75 50.94
N GLN A 84 28.03 59.53 51.72
CA GLN A 84 26.57 59.40 51.86
C GLN A 84 25.85 59.60 50.52
N ASP A 85 26.24 60.62 49.75
CA ASP A 85 25.63 60.89 48.44
C ASP A 85 25.93 59.78 47.42
N LEU A 86 27.15 59.22 47.46
CA LEU A 86 27.49 58.06 46.62
C LEU A 86 26.65 56.83 47.01
N GLN A 87 26.48 56.55 48.31
CA GLN A 87 25.66 55.44 48.80
C GLN A 87 24.19 55.59 48.38
N LEU A 88 23.62 56.80 48.49
CA LEU A 88 22.26 57.09 48.01
C LEU A 88 22.12 56.85 46.51
N SER A 89 23.07 57.36 45.70
CA SER A 89 23.05 57.15 44.25
C SER A 89 23.16 55.67 43.85
N MET A 90 23.89 54.88 44.65
CA MET A 90 24.06 53.44 44.42
C MET A 90 22.76 52.67 44.68
N ASN A 91 22.05 53.02 45.75
CA ASN A 91 20.77 52.42 46.09
C ASN A 91 19.72 52.74 45.02
N ASP A 92 19.64 54.00 44.58
CA ASP A 92 18.71 54.41 43.51
C ASP A 92 18.99 53.67 42.20
N PHE A 93 20.26 53.55 41.81
CA PHE A 93 20.66 52.81 40.61
C PHE A 93 20.32 51.32 40.71
N SER A 94 20.50 50.71 41.89
CA SER A 94 20.16 49.30 42.11
C SER A 94 18.66 49.03 41.98
N LEU A 95 17.82 49.93 42.52
CA LEU A 95 16.36 49.85 42.43
C LEU A 95 15.85 50.02 41.00
N ILE A 96 16.45 50.94 40.24
CA ILE A 96 16.12 51.13 38.81
C ILE A 96 16.49 49.88 38.02
N THR A 97 17.70 49.34 38.23
CA THR A 97 18.18 48.14 37.52
C THR A 97 17.32 46.91 37.84
N GLU A 98 16.91 46.73 39.08
CA GLU A 98 16.04 45.61 39.49
C GLU A 98 14.63 45.74 38.91
N LYS A 99 14.08 46.96 38.89
CA LYS A 99 12.77 47.23 38.28
C LYS A 99 12.77 46.93 36.78
N GLU A 100 13.76 47.43 36.04
CA GLU A 100 13.90 47.17 34.60
C GLU A 100 14.08 45.67 34.31
N LYS A 101 14.90 44.99 35.10
CA LYS A 101 15.09 43.54 35.00
C LYS A 101 13.77 42.78 35.21
N ASN A 102 13.00 43.13 36.23
CA ASN A 102 11.72 42.49 36.52
C ASN A 102 10.69 42.75 35.42
N GLU A 103 10.69 43.95 34.82
CA GLU A 103 9.83 44.28 33.68
C GLU A 103 10.18 43.42 32.46
N LEU A 104 11.47 43.29 32.13
CA LEU A 104 11.95 42.42 31.05
C LEU A 104 11.57 40.95 31.28
N ILE A 105 11.73 40.44 32.51
CA ILE A 105 11.35 39.07 32.86
C ILE A 105 9.84 38.86 32.70
N ASN A 106 9.03 39.83 33.13
CA ASN A 106 7.57 39.75 33.01
C ASN A 106 7.11 39.80 31.55
N ASN A 107 7.75 40.63 30.72
CA ASN A 107 7.47 40.69 29.29
C ASN A 107 7.85 39.38 28.59
N ALA A 108 9.04 38.84 28.87
CA ALA A 108 9.48 37.54 28.34
C ALA A 108 8.54 36.40 28.78
N ARG A 109 8.06 36.40 30.03
CA ARG A 109 7.07 35.41 30.49
C ARG A 109 5.76 35.49 29.73
N LYS A 110 5.24 36.69 29.48
CA LYS A 110 4.00 36.88 28.71
C LYS A 110 4.16 36.39 27.27
N GLU A 111 5.30 36.66 26.64
CA GLU A 111 5.60 36.21 25.28
C GLU A 111 5.67 34.68 25.21
N ILE A 112 6.42 34.05 26.13
CA ILE A 112 6.49 32.58 26.24
C ILE A 112 5.11 31.96 26.48
N GLU A 113 4.27 32.57 27.32
CA GLU A 113 2.93 32.05 27.59
C GLU A 113 2.00 32.16 26.38
N ASN A 114 2.13 33.23 25.60
CA ASN A 114 1.39 33.40 24.34
C ASN A 114 1.85 32.40 23.28
N GLU A 115 3.17 32.19 23.13
CA GLU A 115 3.71 31.19 22.22
C GLU A 115 3.28 29.77 22.61
N LYS A 116 3.31 29.46 23.92
CA LYS A 116 2.84 28.16 24.42
C LYS A 116 1.38 27.90 24.04
N LYS A 117 0.49 28.89 24.21
CA LYS A 117 -0.93 28.77 23.80
C LYS A 117 -1.07 28.55 22.30
N LYS A 118 -0.24 29.21 21.48
CA LYS A 118 -0.24 29.02 20.03
C LYS A 118 0.20 27.60 19.65
N ILE A 119 1.30 27.12 20.25
CA ILE A 119 1.81 25.75 20.05
C ILE A 119 0.77 24.71 20.46
N ASP A 120 0.10 24.90 21.60
CA ASP A 120 -0.96 23.98 22.06
C ASP A 120 -2.15 23.96 21.09
N SER A 121 -2.51 25.10 20.50
CA SER A 121 -3.55 25.20 19.47
C SER A 121 -3.15 24.45 18.19
N GLU A 122 -1.95 24.71 17.67
CA GLU A 122 -1.42 24.04 16.47
C GLU A 122 -1.27 22.52 16.69
N ALA A 123 -0.81 22.09 17.86
CA ALA A 123 -0.71 20.68 18.21
C ALA A 123 -2.08 19.98 18.21
N ASN A 124 -3.14 20.67 18.62
CA ASN A 124 -4.50 20.14 18.59
C ASN A 124 -5.05 20.05 17.16
N GLU A 125 -4.74 21.00 16.28
CA GLU A 125 -5.09 20.91 14.85
C GLU A 125 -4.37 19.75 14.17
N ILE A 126 -3.07 19.58 14.42
CA ILE A 126 -2.29 18.45 13.91
C ILE A 126 -2.89 17.11 14.38
N ARG A 127 -3.33 17.01 15.64
CA ARG A 127 -4.02 15.82 16.15
C ARG A 127 -5.33 15.54 15.41
N LYS A 128 -6.14 16.57 15.14
CA LYS A 128 -7.39 16.42 14.38
C LYS A 128 -7.11 15.92 12.96
N LEU A 129 -6.18 16.55 12.26
CA LEU A 129 -5.77 16.14 10.90
C LEU A 129 -5.24 14.71 10.87
N ARG A 130 -4.50 14.29 11.89
CA ARG A 130 -4.00 12.91 11.99
C ARG A 130 -5.14 11.89 12.11
N ILE A 131 -6.16 12.20 12.90
CA ILE A 131 -7.35 11.34 13.06
C ILE A 131 -8.12 11.25 11.74
N GLU A 132 -8.31 12.39 11.05
CA GLU A 132 -8.99 12.44 9.76
C GLU A 132 -8.25 11.62 8.69
N LEU A 133 -6.93 11.81 8.55
CA LEU A 133 -6.10 11.01 7.65
C LEU A 133 -6.12 9.52 7.97
N GLN A 134 -6.18 9.16 9.26
CA GLN A 134 -6.26 7.76 9.65
C GLN A 134 -7.61 7.14 9.26
N ASN A 135 -8.71 7.87 9.46
CA ASN A 135 -10.05 7.45 9.03
C ASN A 135 -10.12 7.31 7.50
N GLU A 136 -9.55 8.26 6.75
CA GLU A 136 -9.48 8.21 5.29
C GLU A 136 -8.67 7.00 4.81
N ARG A 137 -7.53 6.71 5.45
CA ARG A 137 -6.74 5.51 5.16
C ARG A 137 -7.54 4.21 5.41
N GLU A 138 -8.28 4.13 6.51
CA GLU A 138 -9.13 2.98 6.80
C GLU A 138 -10.26 2.82 5.76
N ASN A 139 -10.85 3.93 5.31
CA ASN A 139 -11.83 3.91 4.23
C ASN A 139 -11.23 3.40 2.92
N LEU A 140 -10.04 3.89 2.54
CA LEU A 140 -9.33 3.43 1.34
C LEU A 140 -8.99 1.93 1.40
N ILE A 141 -8.54 1.42 2.55
CA ILE A 141 -8.28 -0.02 2.74
C ILE A 141 -9.57 -0.83 2.58
N ASN A 142 -10.70 -0.33 3.08
CA ASN A 142 -11.99 -1.01 2.93
C ASN A 142 -12.49 -0.98 1.48
N GLU A 143 -12.22 0.10 0.74
CA GLU A 143 -12.51 0.19 -0.70
C GLU A 143 -11.62 -0.73 -1.53
N GLU A 144 -10.32 -0.81 -1.23
CA GLU A 144 -9.38 -1.73 -1.87
C GLU A 144 -9.82 -3.19 -1.69
N LYS A 145 -10.21 -3.59 -0.48
CA LYS A 145 -10.76 -4.93 -0.21
C LYS A 145 -12.01 -5.24 -1.04
N LYS A 146 -12.93 -4.27 -1.17
CA LYS A 146 -14.13 -4.43 -2.01
C LYS A 146 -13.76 -4.56 -3.49
N PHE A 147 -12.76 -3.82 -3.94
CA PHE A 147 -12.27 -3.89 -5.31
C PHE A 147 -11.62 -5.24 -5.63
N ASP A 148 -10.81 -5.78 -4.72
CA ASP A 148 -10.23 -7.12 -4.87
C ASP A 148 -11.30 -8.22 -4.87
N GLU A 149 -12.31 -8.11 -4.00
CA GLU A 149 -13.46 -9.01 -4.02
C GLU A 149 -14.25 -8.90 -5.33
N PHE A 150 -14.39 -7.70 -5.89
CA PHE A 150 -15.02 -7.49 -7.19
C PHE A 150 -14.20 -8.10 -8.33
N LYS A 151 -12.87 -7.90 -8.32
CA LYS A 151 -11.95 -8.45 -9.33
C LYS A 151 -11.98 -9.98 -9.34
N THR A 152 -11.92 -10.61 -8.17
CA THR A 152 -12.01 -12.08 -8.06
C THR A 152 -13.37 -12.58 -8.57
N LYS A 153 -14.48 -11.91 -8.25
CA LYS A 153 -15.81 -12.22 -8.82
C LYS A 153 -15.84 -12.10 -10.35
N LEU A 154 -15.17 -11.10 -10.91
CA LEU A 154 -15.07 -10.89 -12.36
C LEU A 154 -14.28 -12.03 -13.04
N GLU A 155 -13.11 -12.40 -12.49
CA GLU A 155 -12.29 -13.51 -13.00
C GLU A 155 -13.04 -14.84 -12.99
N ILE A 156 -13.85 -15.09 -11.95
CA ILE A 156 -14.66 -16.31 -11.87
C ILE A 156 -15.81 -16.28 -12.90
N ALA A 157 -16.46 -15.12 -13.08
CA ALA A 157 -17.52 -14.95 -14.07
C ALA A 157 -16.99 -15.14 -15.51
N ASP A 158 -15.78 -14.65 -15.80
CA ASP A 158 -15.11 -14.82 -17.09
C ASP A 158 -14.86 -16.30 -17.40
N LYS A 159 -14.32 -17.06 -16.45
CA LYS A 159 -14.16 -18.52 -16.58
C LYS A 159 -15.49 -19.26 -16.80
N GLN A 160 -16.57 -18.76 -16.21
CA GLN A 160 -17.90 -19.34 -16.45
C GLN A 160 -18.34 -19.14 -17.90
N LEU A 161 -18.06 -17.97 -18.48
CA LEU A 161 -18.34 -17.68 -19.88
C LEU A 161 -17.50 -18.55 -20.81
N ASP A 162 -16.22 -18.76 -20.52
CA ASP A 162 -15.35 -19.64 -21.30
C ASP A 162 -15.92 -21.06 -21.44
N PHE A 163 -16.38 -21.65 -20.33
CA PHE A 163 -17.01 -22.97 -20.37
C PHE A 163 -18.31 -22.98 -21.19
N GLN A 164 -19.09 -21.90 -21.16
CA GLN A 164 -20.29 -21.77 -21.97
C GLN A 164 -19.97 -21.64 -23.46
N PHE A 165 -18.98 -20.80 -23.82
CA PHE A 165 -18.52 -20.66 -25.19
C PHE A 165 -17.96 -21.97 -25.74
N GLU A 166 -17.17 -22.69 -24.95
CA GLU A 166 -16.64 -23.99 -25.36
C GLU A 166 -17.75 -25.03 -25.52
N ALA A 167 -18.76 -25.03 -24.64
CA ALA A 167 -19.95 -25.88 -24.79
C ALA A 167 -20.72 -25.56 -26.07
N GLU A 168 -20.88 -24.28 -26.43
CA GLU A 168 -21.51 -23.88 -27.69
C GLU A 168 -20.69 -24.27 -28.91
N SER A 169 -19.36 -24.13 -28.85
CA SER A 169 -18.44 -24.55 -29.90
C SER A 169 -18.57 -26.06 -30.15
N ASN A 170 -18.53 -26.87 -29.08
CA ASN A 170 -18.72 -28.31 -29.15
C ASN A 170 -20.12 -28.69 -29.69
N LYS A 171 -21.16 -27.92 -29.35
CA LYS A 171 -22.51 -28.10 -29.94
C LYS A 171 -22.49 -27.86 -31.45
N LYS A 172 -21.85 -26.79 -31.93
CA LYS A 172 -21.72 -26.49 -33.36
C LYS A 172 -20.94 -27.61 -34.08
N ALA A 173 -19.82 -28.07 -33.51
CA ALA A 173 -19.06 -29.19 -34.03
C ALA A 173 -19.92 -30.47 -34.11
N ALA A 174 -20.69 -30.78 -33.06
CA ALA A 174 -21.62 -31.92 -33.08
C ALA A 174 -22.68 -31.78 -34.18
N THR A 175 -23.26 -30.59 -34.39
CA THR A 175 -24.23 -30.39 -35.48
C THR A 175 -23.61 -30.63 -36.86
N ILE A 176 -22.35 -30.25 -37.07
CA ILE A 176 -21.63 -30.53 -38.31
C ILE A 176 -21.47 -32.04 -38.52
N TRP A 177 -21.04 -32.77 -37.49
CA TRP A 177 -20.92 -34.24 -37.57
C TRP A 177 -22.26 -34.93 -37.83
N ALA A 178 -23.36 -34.43 -37.26
CA ALA A 178 -24.70 -34.95 -37.53
C ALA A 178 -25.11 -34.74 -39.00
N ILE A 179 -24.83 -33.57 -39.57
CA ILE A 179 -25.10 -33.27 -40.99
C ILE A 179 -24.28 -34.20 -41.89
N ILE A 180 -22.98 -34.35 -41.62
CA ILE A 180 -22.10 -35.26 -42.38
C ILE A 180 -22.63 -36.69 -42.33
N THR A 181 -23.05 -37.15 -41.15
CA THR A 181 -23.64 -38.49 -40.98
C THR A 181 -24.91 -38.65 -41.80
N GLY A 182 -25.80 -37.65 -41.80
CA GLY A 182 -27.03 -37.66 -42.61
C GLY A 182 -26.76 -37.70 -44.12
N ILE A 183 -25.74 -36.97 -44.58
CA ILE A 183 -25.30 -37.01 -45.98
C ILE A 183 -24.75 -38.40 -46.33
N LEU A 184 -23.91 -38.98 -45.49
CA LEU A 184 -23.36 -40.34 -45.71
C LEU A 184 -24.44 -41.41 -45.77
N ILE A 185 -25.46 -41.33 -44.90
CA ILE A 185 -26.61 -42.25 -44.93
C ILE A 185 -27.40 -42.07 -46.23
N SER A 186 -27.65 -40.83 -46.65
CA SER A 186 -28.32 -40.55 -47.92
C SER A 186 -27.54 -41.09 -49.13
N CYS A 187 -26.21 -40.92 -49.15
CA CYS A 187 -25.35 -41.49 -50.18
C CYS A 187 -25.37 -43.02 -50.17
N LEU A 188 -25.36 -43.67 -49.00
CA LEU A 188 -25.49 -45.12 -48.88
C LEU A 188 -26.83 -45.62 -49.42
N LEU A 189 -27.93 -44.91 -49.12
CA LEU A 189 -29.26 -45.25 -49.64
C LEU A 189 -29.36 -45.09 -51.16
N ILE A 190 -28.83 -44.00 -51.72
CA ILE A 190 -28.75 -43.80 -53.18
C ILE A 190 -27.90 -44.91 -53.81
N PHE A 191 -26.75 -45.24 -53.22
CA PHE A 191 -25.89 -46.31 -53.70
C PHE A 191 -26.57 -47.69 -53.63
N LEU A 192 -27.34 -47.98 -52.57
CA LEU A 192 -28.17 -49.18 -52.47
C LEU A 192 -29.23 -49.22 -53.58
N PHE A 193 -29.92 -48.10 -53.82
CA PHE A 193 -30.94 -47.99 -54.87
C PHE A 193 -30.36 -48.21 -56.27
N CYS A 194 -29.24 -47.55 -56.61
CA CYS A 194 -28.55 -47.77 -57.88
C CYS A 194 -27.99 -49.19 -58.01
N SER A 195 -27.52 -49.79 -56.90
CA SER A 195 -27.00 -51.16 -56.88
C SER A 195 -28.11 -52.19 -57.14
N LEU A 196 -29.33 -51.95 -56.66
CA LEU A 196 -30.51 -52.77 -56.93
C LEU A 196 -30.91 -52.72 -58.42
N ASP A 197 -30.95 -51.52 -59.01
CA ASP A 197 -31.29 -51.34 -60.43
C ASP A 197 -30.25 -51.99 -61.37
N SER A 198 -28.96 -51.91 -61.02
CA SER A 198 -27.88 -52.59 -61.75
C SER A 198 -27.99 -54.12 -61.70
N ASN A 199 -28.49 -54.71 -60.62
CA ASN A 199 -28.61 -56.17 -60.51
C ASN A 199 -29.72 -56.72 -61.42
N ASN A 200 -30.79 -55.95 -61.66
CA ASN A 200 -31.85 -56.31 -62.62
C ASN A 200 -31.28 -56.37 -64.04
N ASN A 201 -30.51 -55.35 -64.43
CA ASN A 201 -29.82 -55.32 -65.74
C ASN A 201 -28.83 -56.48 -65.93
N LEU A 202 -28.12 -56.90 -64.88
CA LEU A 202 -27.13 -57.99 -64.98
C LEU A 202 -27.79 -59.36 -65.14
N SER A 203 -28.94 -59.57 -64.51
CA SER A 203 -29.80 -60.76 -64.73
C SER A 203 -30.31 -60.81 -66.17
N ASP A 204 -30.76 -59.68 -66.70
CA ASP A 204 -31.27 -59.59 -68.08
C ASP A 204 -30.17 -59.77 -69.12
N ILE A 205 -28.96 -59.26 -68.85
CA ILE A 205 -27.77 -59.51 -69.69
C ILE A 205 -27.40 -60.99 -69.66
N ALA A 206 -27.41 -61.64 -68.49
CA ALA A 206 -27.13 -63.06 -68.36
C ALA A 206 -28.18 -63.92 -69.11
N LEU A 207 -29.45 -63.53 -69.05
CA LEU A 207 -30.56 -64.17 -69.77
C LEU A 207 -30.43 -64.00 -71.30
N ASN A 208 -30.08 -62.78 -71.74
CA ASN A 208 -29.88 -62.46 -73.16
C ASN A 208 -28.65 -63.15 -73.75
N ILE A 209 -27.55 -63.25 -73.00
CA ILE A 209 -26.36 -64.02 -73.39
C ILE A 209 -26.72 -65.50 -73.51
N LYS A 210 -27.46 -66.07 -72.55
CA LYS A 210 -27.94 -67.46 -72.63
C LYS A 210 -28.81 -67.70 -73.86
N LYS A 211 -29.70 -66.76 -74.20
CA LYS A 211 -30.59 -66.84 -75.37
C LYS A 211 -29.81 -66.78 -76.69
N GLN A 212 -28.91 -65.81 -76.87
CA GLN A 212 -28.07 -65.68 -78.07
C GLN A 212 -27.12 -66.87 -78.28
N MET A 213 -26.65 -67.49 -77.20
CA MET A 213 -25.78 -68.67 -77.25
C MET A 213 -26.57 -69.94 -77.63
N SER A 214 -27.81 -70.08 -77.15
CA SER A 214 -28.71 -71.19 -77.50
C SER A 214 -29.13 -71.17 -78.96
N GLU A 215 -29.29 -69.99 -79.56
CA GLU A 215 -29.66 -69.82 -80.98
C GLU A 215 -28.50 -70.14 -81.94
N LYS A 216 -27.24 -70.08 -81.49
CA LYS A 216 -26.04 -70.32 -82.33
C LYS A 216 -25.50 -71.75 -82.31
N GLY A 217 -26.15 -72.69 -81.62
CA GLY A 217 -25.83 -74.14 -81.68
C GLY A 217 -24.41 -74.54 -81.24
N LYS A 218 -23.67 -73.66 -80.54
CA LYS A 218 -22.36 -73.97 -79.98
C LYS A 218 -22.51 -74.55 -78.57
N ASN A 219 -21.85 -75.69 -78.33
CA ASN A 219 -21.65 -76.20 -76.97
C ASN A 219 -20.92 -75.13 -76.14
N ILE A 220 -21.42 -74.88 -74.94
CA ILE A 220 -20.85 -73.90 -74.02
C ILE A 220 -19.53 -74.48 -73.52
N ASP A 221 -18.40 -73.92 -73.95
CA ASP A 221 -17.10 -74.29 -73.39
C ASP A 221 -17.08 -73.92 -71.89
N ASP A 222 -16.70 -74.87 -71.04
CA ASP A 222 -16.60 -74.74 -69.57
C ASP A 222 -15.81 -73.49 -69.12
N ILE A 223 -14.85 -73.06 -69.96
CA ILE A 223 -14.01 -71.87 -69.79
C ILE A 223 -14.85 -70.57 -69.77
N THR A 224 -15.90 -70.47 -70.59
CA THR A 224 -16.72 -69.27 -70.71
C THR A 224 -17.59 -69.09 -69.46
N VAL A 225 -18.17 -70.19 -68.97
CA VAL A 225 -19.00 -70.21 -67.76
C VAL A 225 -18.17 -69.84 -66.53
N LYS A 226 -16.98 -70.41 -66.39
CA LYS A 226 -16.05 -70.09 -65.30
C LYS A 226 -15.64 -68.61 -65.29
N THR A 227 -15.46 -68.00 -66.46
CA THR A 227 -15.11 -66.57 -66.59
C THR A 227 -16.26 -65.66 -66.14
N ILE A 228 -17.51 -66.01 -66.48
CA ILE A 228 -18.72 -65.27 -66.05
C ILE A 228 -18.88 -65.33 -64.51
N TYR A 229 -18.77 -66.52 -63.92
CA TYR A 229 -18.86 -66.68 -62.46
C TYR A 229 -17.75 -65.91 -61.73
N PHE A 230 -16.51 -65.97 -62.22
CA PHE A 230 -15.41 -65.21 -61.62
C PHE A 230 -15.65 -63.69 -61.67
N SER A 231 -16.16 -63.16 -62.78
CA SER A 231 -16.53 -61.75 -62.90
C SER A 231 -17.65 -61.37 -61.92
N TYR A 232 -18.64 -62.25 -61.72
CA TYR A 232 -19.73 -62.05 -60.76
C TYR A 232 -19.22 -62.01 -59.32
N TYR A 233 -18.37 -62.95 -58.90
CA TYR A 233 -17.78 -62.97 -57.56
C TYR A 233 -16.91 -61.74 -57.28
N LYS A 234 -16.11 -61.30 -58.26
CA LYS A 234 -15.34 -60.05 -58.14
C LYS A 234 -16.25 -58.84 -57.89
N PHE A 235 -17.32 -58.71 -58.67
CA PHE A 235 -18.30 -57.63 -58.51
C PHE A 235 -18.98 -57.66 -57.14
N LEU A 236 -19.35 -58.84 -56.65
CA LEU A 236 -19.95 -59.02 -55.33
C LEU A 236 -18.99 -58.62 -54.20
N ILE A 237 -17.73 -59.07 -54.26
CA ILE A 237 -16.69 -58.74 -53.26
C ILE A 237 -16.43 -57.23 -53.23
N THR A 238 -16.28 -56.57 -54.39
CA THR A 238 -16.06 -55.12 -54.44
C THR A 238 -17.24 -54.35 -53.85
N LYS A 239 -18.49 -54.77 -54.09
CA LYS A 239 -19.68 -54.15 -53.49
C LYS A 239 -19.68 -54.31 -51.96
N ILE A 240 -19.46 -55.52 -51.44
CA ILE A 240 -19.40 -55.78 -49.99
C ILE A 240 -18.32 -54.93 -49.33
N PHE A 241 -17.15 -54.86 -49.94
CA PHE A 241 -16.04 -54.04 -49.47
C PHE A 241 -16.42 -52.55 -49.41
N LEU A 242 -17.08 -52.03 -50.46
CA LEU A 242 -17.55 -50.65 -50.47
C LEU A 242 -18.58 -50.38 -49.37
N TYR A 243 -19.57 -51.26 -49.16
CA TYR A 243 -20.53 -51.13 -48.07
C TYR A 243 -19.85 -51.13 -46.70
N SER A 244 -18.83 -51.97 -46.51
CA SER A 244 -18.04 -52.01 -45.28
C SER A 244 -17.37 -50.65 -44.99
N ILE A 245 -16.80 -50.00 -46.01
CA ILE A 245 -16.20 -48.67 -45.89
C ILE A 245 -17.24 -47.62 -45.48
N PHE A 246 -18.42 -47.62 -46.12
CA PHE A 246 -19.49 -46.67 -45.77
C PHE A 246 -20.00 -46.87 -44.34
N ILE A 247 -20.24 -48.11 -43.93
CA ILE A 247 -20.69 -48.44 -42.57
C ILE A 247 -19.63 -47.98 -41.55
N TYR A 248 -18.35 -48.25 -41.83
CA TYR A 248 -17.26 -47.78 -40.98
C TYR A 248 -17.22 -46.25 -40.89
N ALA A 249 -17.35 -45.53 -42.00
CA ALA A 249 -17.38 -44.07 -42.04
C ALA A 249 -18.56 -43.49 -41.23
N ILE A 250 -19.75 -44.12 -41.31
CA ILE A 250 -20.92 -43.73 -40.50
C ILE A 250 -20.63 -43.94 -39.01
N ILE A 251 -20.12 -45.12 -38.62
CA ILE A 251 -19.76 -45.41 -37.22
C ILE A 251 -18.74 -44.39 -36.70
N PHE A 252 -17.75 -44.03 -37.51
CA PHE A 252 -16.75 -43.03 -37.16
C PHE A 252 -17.37 -41.64 -36.94
N CYS A 253 -18.28 -41.21 -37.82
CA CYS A 253 -18.97 -39.92 -37.66
C CYS A 253 -19.86 -39.90 -36.42
N VAL A 254 -20.58 -41.01 -36.13
CA VAL A 254 -21.39 -41.15 -34.91
C VAL A 254 -20.53 -41.10 -33.65
N LYS A 255 -19.35 -41.75 -33.64
CA LYS A 255 -18.40 -41.66 -32.52
C LYS A 255 -17.95 -40.22 -32.27
N ASN A 256 -17.60 -39.49 -33.32
CA ASN A 256 -17.20 -38.08 -33.20
C ASN A 256 -18.36 -37.19 -32.74
N TYR A 257 -19.57 -37.40 -33.25
CA TYR A 257 -20.77 -36.72 -32.77
C TYR A 257 -20.98 -36.92 -31.26
N ASN A 258 -20.88 -38.17 -30.80
CA ASN A 258 -21.02 -38.52 -29.38
C ASN A 258 -19.94 -37.87 -28.52
N ALA A 259 -18.68 -37.87 -28.97
CA ALA A 259 -17.58 -37.21 -28.27
C ALA A 259 -17.81 -35.69 -28.12
N GLN A 260 -18.27 -35.03 -29.18
CA GLN A 260 -18.58 -33.59 -29.14
C GLN A 260 -19.77 -33.27 -28.23
N MET A 261 -20.82 -34.12 -28.23
CA MET A 261 -21.94 -33.97 -27.31
C MET A 261 -21.56 -34.25 -25.86
N HIS A 262 -20.66 -35.21 -25.61
CA HIS A 262 -20.08 -35.46 -24.29
C HIS A 262 -19.33 -34.21 -23.78
N ASN A 263 -18.43 -33.66 -24.59
CA ASN A 263 -17.66 -32.47 -24.23
C ASN A 263 -18.56 -31.25 -23.97
N LYS A 264 -19.61 -31.07 -24.78
CA LYS A 264 -20.64 -30.05 -24.54
C LYS A 264 -21.27 -30.20 -23.16
N ILE A 265 -21.71 -31.42 -22.80
CA ILE A 265 -22.39 -31.66 -21.53
C ILE A 265 -21.44 -31.45 -20.36
N ILE A 266 -20.20 -31.91 -20.46
CA ILE A 266 -19.16 -31.67 -19.44
C ILE A 266 -18.96 -30.17 -19.22
N ASN A 267 -18.75 -29.39 -20.29
CA ASN A 267 -18.49 -27.96 -20.16
C ASN A 267 -19.71 -27.20 -19.63
N MET A 268 -20.92 -27.61 -20.03
CA MET A 268 -22.16 -27.09 -19.44
C MET A 268 -22.27 -27.44 -17.96
N HIS A 269 -21.89 -28.66 -17.55
CA HIS A 269 -21.87 -29.06 -16.15
C HIS A 269 -20.84 -28.27 -15.34
N LYS A 270 -19.64 -28.06 -15.87
CA LYS A 270 -18.60 -27.21 -15.25
C LYS A 270 -19.08 -25.78 -15.05
N GLY A 271 -19.67 -25.18 -16.08
CA GLY A 271 -20.24 -23.83 -16.00
C GLY A 271 -21.38 -23.73 -14.98
N ASN A 272 -22.26 -24.73 -14.93
CA ASN A 272 -23.37 -24.78 -13.98
C ASN A 272 -22.87 -25.02 -12.53
N ALA A 273 -21.93 -25.93 -12.33
CA ALA A 273 -21.31 -26.19 -11.03
C ALA A 273 -20.62 -24.93 -10.48
N LEU A 274 -19.87 -24.22 -11.33
CA LEU A 274 -19.24 -22.96 -10.98
C LEU A 274 -20.29 -21.91 -10.60
N LYS A 275 -21.33 -21.74 -11.42
CA LYS A 275 -22.44 -20.80 -11.16
C LYS A 275 -23.15 -21.09 -9.84
N SER A 276 -23.50 -22.35 -9.58
CA SER A 276 -24.15 -22.77 -8.34
C SER A 276 -23.25 -22.54 -7.13
N THR A 277 -21.96 -22.84 -7.25
CA THR A 277 -20.97 -22.61 -6.18
C THR A 277 -20.84 -21.14 -5.88
N LEU A 278 -20.73 -20.28 -6.90
CA LEU A 278 -20.61 -18.84 -6.73
C LEU A 278 -21.88 -18.26 -6.07
N SER A 279 -23.06 -18.75 -6.46
CA SER A 279 -24.32 -18.39 -5.81
C SER A 279 -24.36 -18.81 -4.34
N LEU A 280 -23.85 -20.00 -4.02
CA LEU A 280 -23.80 -20.51 -2.64
C LEU A 280 -22.77 -19.75 -1.80
N LEU A 281 -21.59 -19.45 -2.36
CA LEU A 281 -20.54 -18.67 -1.72
C LEU A 281 -21.01 -17.26 -1.38
N ASN A 282 -21.76 -16.62 -2.29
CA ASN A 282 -22.38 -15.32 -2.03
C ASN A 282 -23.48 -15.37 -0.94
N THR A 283 -24.06 -16.54 -0.68
CA THR A 283 -25.16 -16.71 0.28
C THR A 283 -24.65 -17.18 1.65
N ALA A 284 -23.55 -17.94 1.67
CA ALA A 284 -22.94 -18.47 2.88
C ALA A 284 -22.21 -17.35 3.65
N LYS A 285 -22.58 -17.16 4.92
CA LYS A 285 -22.03 -16.11 5.80
C LYS A 285 -20.85 -16.57 6.67
N SER A 286 -20.36 -17.80 6.50
CA SER A 286 -19.37 -18.43 7.37
C SER A 286 -18.19 -18.98 6.56
N ASP A 287 -16.97 -18.65 6.98
CA ASP A 287 -15.74 -19.05 6.29
C ASP A 287 -15.54 -20.58 6.24
N ASP A 288 -15.90 -21.32 7.30
CA ASP A 288 -15.78 -22.81 7.30
C ASP A 288 -16.76 -23.50 6.32
N GLY A 289 -17.90 -22.85 6.05
CA GLY A 289 -18.84 -23.33 5.03
C GLY A 289 -18.32 -23.10 3.61
N ASN A 290 -17.58 -22.02 3.41
CA ASN A 290 -17.05 -21.62 2.10
C ASN A 290 -15.95 -22.57 1.61
N ASP A 291 -15.06 -23.00 2.50
CA ASP A 291 -13.97 -23.92 2.14
C ASP A 291 -14.50 -25.30 1.71
N LYS A 292 -15.48 -25.85 2.44
CA LYS A 292 -16.12 -27.13 2.09
C LYS A 292 -16.88 -27.05 0.77
N LEU A 293 -17.58 -25.94 0.54
CA LEU A 293 -18.27 -25.69 -0.73
C LEU A 293 -17.29 -25.58 -1.90
N LEU A 294 -16.15 -24.91 -1.70
CA LEU A 294 -15.12 -24.77 -2.73
C LEU A 294 -14.46 -26.10 -3.08
N VAL A 295 -14.19 -26.95 -2.08
CA VAL A 295 -13.68 -28.31 -2.30
C VAL A 295 -14.69 -29.15 -3.09
N GLN A 296 -15.96 -29.12 -2.70
CA GLN A 296 -17.02 -29.86 -3.40
C GLN A 296 -17.23 -29.34 -4.82
N ALA A 297 -17.13 -28.03 -5.04
CA ALA A 297 -17.19 -27.40 -6.35
C ALA A 297 -16.01 -27.78 -7.24
N THR A 298 -14.81 -27.77 -6.69
CA THR A 298 -13.58 -28.20 -7.37
C THR A 298 -13.72 -29.66 -7.80
N GLN A 299 -14.25 -30.51 -6.91
CA GLN A 299 -14.56 -31.90 -7.24
C GLN A 299 -15.62 -32.00 -8.35
N ALA A 300 -16.66 -31.17 -8.34
CA ALA A 300 -17.67 -31.17 -9.39
C ALA A 300 -17.13 -30.69 -10.76
N ILE A 301 -16.19 -29.73 -10.78
CA ILE A 301 -15.59 -29.17 -12.00
C ILE A 301 -14.55 -30.10 -12.62
N PHE A 302 -13.75 -30.79 -11.79
CA PHE A 302 -12.64 -31.63 -12.25
C PHE A 302 -12.93 -33.13 -12.22
N SER A 303 -14.06 -33.57 -11.66
CA SER A 303 -14.43 -34.99 -11.72
C SER A 303 -14.80 -35.41 -13.14
N HIS A 304 -14.39 -36.63 -13.49
CA HIS A 304 -14.77 -37.25 -14.74
C HIS A 304 -16.26 -37.62 -14.67
N GLN A 305 -17.11 -36.91 -15.41
CA GLN A 305 -18.55 -37.18 -15.40
C GLN A 305 -18.93 -38.15 -16.52
N GLN A 306 -19.60 -39.23 -16.15
CA GLN A 306 -20.22 -40.12 -17.14
C GLN A 306 -21.41 -39.39 -17.77
N THR A 307 -21.38 -39.24 -19.10
CA THR A 307 -22.54 -38.74 -19.85
C THR A 307 -23.16 -39.88 -20.65
N GLY A 308 -24.43 -39.75 -21.02
CA GLY A 308 -25.12 -40.72 -21.87
C GLY A 308 -24.54 -40.88 -23.29
N TYR A 309 -23.48 -40.12 -23.63
CA TYR A 309 -22.77 -40.21 -24.90
C TYR A 309 -21.46 -41.01 -24.83
N ASN A 310 -21.00 -41.39 -23.62
CA ASN A 310 -19.91 -42.35 -23.48
C ASN A 310 -20.45 -43.76 -23.68
N GLY A 311 -19.80 -44.53 -24.56
CA GLY A 311 -20.08 -45.96 -24.70
C GLY A 311 -19.85 -46.70 -23.38
N LYS A 312 -20.46 -47.88 -23.23
CA LYS A 312 -20.43 -48.72 -22.01
C LYS A 312 -19.04 -49.13 -21.48
N GLU A 313 -17.96 -48.69 -22.11
CA GLU A 313 -16.61 -48.77 -21.57
C GLU A 313 -16.37 -47.54 -20.69
N SER A 314 -16.96 -47.55 -19.51
CA SER A 314 -16.57 -46.66 -18.43
C SER A 314 -15.10 -46.93 -18.12
N GLU A 315 -14.20 -46.00 -18.44
CA GLU A 315 -12.89 -45.95 -17.79
C GLU A 315 -13.14 -46.03 -16.27
N PRO A 316 -12.36 -46.84 -15.52
CA PRO A 316 -12.49 -46.90 -14.08
C PRO A 316 -12.37 -45.48 -13.54
N PRO A 317 -13.18 -45.09 -12.53
CA PRO A 317 -13.15 -43.74 -11.99
C PRO A 317 -11.70 -43.46 -11.58
N SER A 318 -11.08 -42.51 -12.26
CA SER A 318 -9.71 -42.13 -11.95
C SER A 318 -9.64 -41.73 -10.48
N PRO A 319 -8.61 -42.19 -9.73
CA PRO A 319 -8.52 -41.93 -8.30
C PRO A 319 -8.50 -40.41 -8.09
N ASN A 320 -9.36 -39.93 -7.18
CA ASN A 320 -9.60 -38.51 -6.86
C ASN A 320 -8.34 -37.64 -7.02
N LEU A 321 -8.17 -37.01 -8.19
CA LEU A 321 -7.10 -36.03 -8.42
C LEU A 321 -7.18 -34.88 -7.43
N VAL A 322 -8.40 -34.56 -6.99
CA VAL A 322 -8.70 -33.45 -6.08
C VAL A 322 -8.17 -33.71 -4.68
N THR A 323 -8.22 -34.93 -4.14
CA THR A 323 -7.62 -35.23 -2.83
C THR A 323 -6.10 -35.12 -2.89
N ASN A 324 -5.48 -35.59 -3.99
CA ASN A 324 -4.03 -35.53 -4.16
C ASN A 324 -3.50 -34.08 -4.34
N VAL A 325 -4.25 -33.20 -5.03
CA VAL A 325 -3.86 -31.79 -5.19
C VAL A 325 -4.06 -31.01 -3.88
N ILE A 326 -5.13 -31.30 -3.14
CA ILE A 326 -5.37 -30.70 -1.81
C ILE A 326 -4.28 -31.14 -0.83
N ASP A 327 -3.94 -32.43 -0.79
CA ASP A 327 -2.86 -32.96 0.06
C ASP A 327 -1.49 -32.40 -0.31
N ALA A 328 -1.23 -32.13 -1.59
CA ALA A 328 -0.01 -31.49 -2.04
C ALA A 328 0.07 -29.99 -1.67
N ALA A 329 -1.08 -29.31 -1.59
CA ALA A 329 -1.17 -27.92 -1.19
C ALA A 329 -1.06 -27.74 0.33
N THR A 330 -1.71 -28.60 1.13
CA THR A 330 -1.63 -28.56 2.60
C THR A 330 -0.27 -29.01 3.13
N LYS A 331 0.47 -29.87 2.41
CA LYS A 331 1.84 -30.27 2.77
C LYS A 331 2.91 -29.18 2.52
N LYS A 332 2.55 -28.08 1.86
CA LYS A 332 3.44 -26.94 1.56
C LYS A 332 3.30 -25.76 2.54
N ILE A 333 2.42 -25.88 3.54
CA ILE A 333 2.24 -24.93 4.66
C ILE A 333 2.98 -25.51 5.87
#